data_AF-A0A553V5G2-F1
#
_entry.id   AF-A0A553V5G2-F1
#
_cell.length_a   1.000
_cell.length_b   1.000
_cell.length_c   1.000
_cell.angle_alpha   90.00
_cell.angle_beta   90.00
_cell.angle_gamma   90.00
#
_symmetry.space_group_name_H-M   'P 1'
#
loop_
_entity.id
_entity.type
_entity.pdbx_description
1 polymer ?
#
loop_
_entity_poly.entity_id
_entity_poly.type
_entity_poly.pdbx_seq_one_letter_code
_entity_poly.pdbx_strand_id
1 'polypeptide(L)'
;MLRMVQRWCPGQQLVVVADGTYAMIAWLHNLQQRRPITVITRLRLNAALYEPAPERAVGQMGRPWLKGNRLPTLASTVQASGTCWQRVRLTHWYEQGQGGRLKSFPRLPFGITQAFHLSLCAGC
;
A
#
# COMPACT_ATOMS: atom_id res chain seq x y z
N MET A 1 -6.27 16.06 11.86
CA MET A 1 -7.09 16.59 10.75
C MET A 1 -7.91 15.52 10.02
N LEU A 2 -7.32 14.49 9.40
CA LEU A 2 -8.06 13.52 8.57
C LEU A 2 -9.23 12.80 9.27
N ARG A 3 -9.11 12.51 10.57
CA ARG A 3 -10.20 11.94 11.38
C ARG A 3 -11.43 12.86 11.49
N MET A 4 -11.24 14.18 11.44
CA MET A 4 -12.36 15.15 11.42
C MET A 4 -13.11 15.07 10.08
N VAL A 5 -12.38 15.03 8.97
CA VAL A 5 -12.98 14.84 7.62
C VAL A 5 -13.74 13.51 7.57
N GLN A 6 -13.16 12.43 8.09
CA GLN A 6 -13.82 11.12 8.17
C GLN A 6 -15.12 11.16 9.01
N ARG A 7 -15.21 12.04 10.02
CA ARG A 7 -16.43 12.25 10.81
C ARG A 7 -17.48 13.06 10.05
N TRP A 8 -17.06 14.05 9.25
CA TRP A 8 -17.97 14.86 8.43
C TRP A 8 -18.56 14.08 7.25
N CYS A 9 -17.86 13.06 6.75
CA CYS A 9 -18.34 12.17 5.69
C CYS A 9 -18.57 10.75 6.23
N PRO A 10 -19.61 10.52 7.05
CA PRO A 10 -19.95 9.17 7.50
C PRO A 10 -20.33 8.29 6.30
N GLY A 11 -19.92 7.01 6.32
CA GLY A 11 -20.25 6.04 5.26
C GLY A 11 -19.33 6.04 4.03
N GLN A 12 -18.56 7.10 3.79
CA GLN A 12 -17.60 7.11 2.67
C GLN A 12 -16.21 6.58 3.08
N GLN A 13 -15.56 5.89 2.15
CA GLN A 13 -14.14 5.54 2.23
C GLN A 13 -13.32 6.79 1.91
N LEU A 14 -12.35 7.12 2.78
CA LEU A 14 -11.47 8.25 2.57
C LEU A 14 -10.14 7.77 1.98
N VAL A 15 -9.86 8.20 0.75
CA VAL A 15 -8.58 8.00 0.07
C VAL A 15 -7.89 9.36 -0.06
N VAL A 16 -6.68 9.47 0.48
CA VAL A 16 -5.92 10.73 0.54
C VAL A 16 -4.63 10.58 -0.26
N VAL A 17 -4.39 11.48 -1.20
CA VAL A 17 -3.09 11.59 -1.87
C VAL A 17 -2.27 12.65 -1.15
N ALA A 18 -1.09 12.28 -0.68
CA ALA A 18 -0.20 13.15 0.08
C ALA A 18 1.23 13.11 -0.48
N ASP A 19 2.00 14.16 -0.25
CA ASP A 19 3.42 14.15 -0.59
C ASP A 19 4.24 13.23 0.35
N GLY A 20 5.55 13.12 0.09
CA GLY A 20 6.45 12.24 0.84
C GLY A 20 6.74 12.70 2.28
N THR A 21 6.38 13.93 2.67
CA THR A 21 6.51 14.39 4.07
C THR A 21 5.58 13.62 5.00
N TYR A 22 4.47 13.11 4.45
CA TYR A 22 3.49 12.27 5.15
C TYR A 22 3.82 10.77 5.15
N ALA A 23 4.98 10.36 4.60
CA ALA A 23 5.46 8.98 4.64
C ALA A 23 6.04 8.61 6.02
N MET A 24 5.20 8.68 7.06
CA MET A 24 5.54 8.39 8.45
C MET A 24 4.81 7.14 8.94
N ILE A 25 5.57 6.07 9.20
CA ILE A 25 5.02 4.72 9.47
C ILE A 25 4.04 4.73 10.65
N ALA A 26 4.40 5.34 11.78
CA ALA A 26 3.54 5.38 12.96
C ALA A 26 2.22 6.13 12.70
N TRP A 27 2.28 7.23 11.95
CA TRP A 27 1.10 8.00 11.59
C TRP A 27 0.18 7.22 10.64
N LEU A 28 0.76 6.62 9.59
CA LEU A 28 0.02 5.76 8.65
C LEU A 28 -0.62 4.57 9.36
N HIS A 29 0.10 3.91 10.27
CA HIS A 29 -0.41 2.80 11.08
C HIS A 29 -1.62 3.23 11.94
N ASN A 30 -1.56 4.42 12.54
CA ASN A 30 -2.67 4.97 13.33
C ASN A 30 -3.92 5.26 12.48
N LEU A 31 -3.74 5.60 11.20
CA LEU A 31 -4.85 5.81 10.28
C LEU A 31 -5.54 4.51 9.84
N GLN A 32 -4.87 3.37 9.94
CA GLN A 32 -5.45 2.04 9.65
C GLN A 32 -6.34 1.52 10.79
N GLN A 33 -6.27 2.11 11.99
CA GLN A 33 -7.03 1.62 13.13
C GLN A 33 -8.53 1.96 13.04
N ARG A 34 -9.39 1.02 13.45
CA ARG A 34 -10.86 1.11 13.55
C ARG A 34 -11.58 1.35 12.22
N ARG A 35 -11.52 2.58 11.69
CA ARG A 35 -12.10 2.97 10.41
C ARG A 35 -10.94 3.42 9.50
N PRO A 36 -10.40 2.53 8.65
CA PRO A 36 -9.18 2.81 7.89
C PRO A 36 -9.32 4.03 6.97
N ILE A 37 -8.23 4.80 6.86
CA ILE A 37 -8.06 5.85 5.85
C ILE A 37 -6.91 5.41 4.93
N THR A 38 -7.18 5.29 3.64
CA THR A 38 -6.16 4.91 2.66
C THR A 38 -5.35 6.16 2.31
N VAL A 39 -4.03 6.11 2.52
CA VAL A 39 -3.13 7.21 2.15
C VAL A 39 -2.18 6.73 1.06
N ILE A 40 -2.25 7.39 -0.09
CA ILE A 40 -1.32 7.21 -1.20
C ILE A 40 -0.27 8.32 -1.05
N THR A 41 0.93 7.92 -0.64
CA THR A 41 2.07 8.84 -0.50
C THR A 41 3.29 8.28 -1.22
N ARG A 42 4.19 9.17 -1.62
CA ARG A 42 5.50 8.77 -2.16
C ARG A 42 6.30 8.09 -1.05
N LEU A 43 6.85 6.90 -1.33
CA LEU A 43 7.84 6.28 -0.45
C LEU A 43 9.03 7.23 -0.25
N ARG A 44 9.60 7.26 0.96
CA ARG A 44 10.88 7.97 1.18
C ARG A 44 11.93 7.33 0.28
N LEU A 45 12.67 8.13 -0.47
CA LEU A 45 13.66 7.67 -1.46
C LEU A 45 14.71 6.72 -0.86
N ASN A 46 14.95 6.82 0.44
CA ASN A 46 15.89 5.99 1.20
C ASN A 46 15.22 4.88 2.04
N ALA A 47 13.94 4.59 1.83
CA ALA A 47 13.27 3.49 2.51
C ALA A 47 13.75 2.14 1.94
N ALA A 48 14.19 1.24 2.82
CA ALA A 48 14.42 -0.16 2.48
C ALA A 48 13.17 -0.98 2.83
N LEU A 49 12.80 -1.90 1.93
CA LEU A 49 11.74 -2.87 2.16
C LEU A 49 12.30 -4.09 2.91
N TYR A 50 11.52 -4.63 3.84
CA TYR A 50 11.87 -5.80 4.63
C TYR A 50 10.70 -6.78 4.67
N GLU A 51 11.00 -8.04 4.88
CA GLU A 51 10.01 -9.04 5.27
C GLU A 51 9.42 -8.73 6.66
N PRO A 52 8.24 -9.27 6.99
CA PRO A 52 7.71 -9.19 8.33
C PRO A 52 8.70 -9.83 9.30
N ALA A 53 8.73 -9.37 10.54
CA ALA A 53 9.51 -10.03 11.56
C ALA A 53 9.03 -11.50 11.67
N PRO A 54 9.96 -12.48 11.70
CA PRO A 54 9.58 -13.87 11.87
C PRO A 54 8.88 -14.09 13.22
N GLU A 55 7.98 -15.06 13.27
CA GLU A 55 7.36 -15.45 14.54
C GLU A 55 8.43 -15.94 15.53
N ARG A 56 8.22 -15.62 16.80
CA ARG A 56 9.17 -15.97 17.85
C ARG A 56 9.03 -17.44 18.21
N ALA A 57 10.14 -18.15 18.29
CA ALA A 57 10.14 -19.50 18.83
C ALA A 57 9.95 -19.48 20.36
N VAL A 58 9.23 -20.47 20.88
CA VAL A 58 9.05 -20.66 22.33
C VAL A 58 10.43 -20.82 22.98
N GLY A 59 10.71 -20.03 24.02
CA GLY A 59 12.01 -20.04 24.71
C GLY A 59 13.13 -19.25 24.04
N GLN A 60 12.90 -18.61 22.89
CA GLN A 60 13.91 -17.80 22.21
C GLN A 60 14.31 -16.60 23.07
N MET A 61 15.55 -16.59 23.56
CA MET A 61 16.10 -15.49 24.38
C MET A 61 16.54 -14.30 23.52
N GLY A 62 16.50 -13.10 24.11
CA GLY A 62 16.96 -11.86 23.47
C GLY A 62 15.84 -10.93 23.01
N ARG A 63 16.25 -9.78 22.44
CA ARG A 63 15.34 -8.73 21.96
C ARG A 63 14.57 -9.22 20.73
N PRO A 64 13.24 -9.00 20.66
CA PRO A 64 12.47 -9.33 19.46
C PRO A 64 13.01 -8.63 18.21
N TRP A 65 13.06 -9.36 17.10
CA TRP A 65 13.32 -8.79 15.79
C TRP A 65 12.18 -7.84 15.40
N LEU A 66 12.52 -6.64 14.93
CA LEU A 66 11.54 -5.65 14.47
C LEU A 66 11.22 -5.79 12.97
N LYS A 67 12.06 -6.51 12.23
CA LYS A 67 11.99 -6.68 10.77
C LYS A 67 12.62 -8.01 10.37
N GLY A 68 12.14 -8.59 9.28
CA GLY A 68 12.74 -9.77 8.64
C GLY A 68 13.88 -9.38 7.70
N ASN A 69 14.14 -10.23 6.71
CA ASN A 69 15.21 -10.01 5.75
C ASN A 69 14.94 -8.79 4.86
N ARG A 70 16.01 -8.15 4.38
CA ARG A 70 15.89 -7.03 3.45
C ARG A 70 15.44 -7.55 2.08
N LEU A 71 14.40 -6.94 1.53
CA LEU A 71 13.95 -7.22 0.16
C LEU A 71 14.81 -6.51 -0.90
N PRO A 72 14.78 -6.98 -2.16
CA PRO A 72 15.36 -6.27 -3.30
C PRO A 72 14.84 -4.84 -3.45
N THR A 73 15.66 -3.95 -4.01
CA THR A 73 15.22 -2.58 -4.31
C THR A 73 14.23 -2.59 -5.47
N LEU A 74 13.29 -1.65 -5.51
CA LEU A 74 12.33 -1.54 -6.61
C LEU A 74 13.03 -1.42 -7.98
N ALA A 75 14.17 -0.71 -8.04
CA ALA A 75 14.99 -0.62 -9.23
C ALA A 75 15.50 -1.99 -9.69
N SER A 76 16.02 -2.82 -8.77
CA SER A 76 16.45 -4.18 -9.09
C SER A 76 15.28 -5.08 -9.49
N THR A 77 14.11 -4.96 -8.83
CA THR A 77 12.91 -5.73 -9.17
C THR A 77 12.42 -5.43 -10.57
N VAL A 78 12.42 -4.17 -11.01
CA VAL A 78 11.98 -3.81 -12.37
C VAL A 78 12.88 -4.42 -13.45
N GLN A 79 14.17 -4.63 -13.17
CA GLN A 79 15.13 -5.20 -14.12
C GLN A 79 15.24 -6.73 -14.04
N ALA A 80 14.74 -7.35 -12.99
CA ALA A 80 14.83 -8.80 -12.83
C ALA A 80 13.93 -9.53 -13.82
N SER A 81 14.50 -10.48 -14.57
CA SER A 81 13.78 -11.29 -15.57
C SER A 81 12.71 -12.19 -14.95
N GLY A 82 12.93 -12.62 -13.69
CA GLY A 82 11.98 -13.43 -12.92
C GLY A 82 10.82 -12.64 -12.30
N THR A 83 10.70 -11.33 -12.56
CA THR A 83 9.63 -10.51 -11.98
C THR A 83 8.27 -10.90 -12.56
N CYS A 84 7.38 -11.39 -11.71
CA CYS A 84 6.00 -11.67 -12.06
C CYS A 84 5.22 -10.36 -12.22
N TRP A 85 4.83 -10.04 -13.45
CA TRP A 85 4.04 -8.84 -13.75
C TRP A 85 2.54 -9.13 -13.66
N GLN A 86 1.80 -8.27 -12.98
CA GLN A 86 0.34 -8.30 -12.95
C GLN A 86 -0.22 -7.15 -13.80
N ARG A 87 -1.14 -7.48 -14.72
CA ARG A 87 -1.88 -6.49 -15.50
C ARG A 87 -3.07 -5.98 -14.69
N VAL A 88 -3.19 -4.67 -14.58
CA VAL A 88 -4.31 -3.98 -13.93
C VAL A 88 -4.99 -3.09 -14.97
N ARG A 89 -6.31 -3.20 -15.09
CA ARG A 89 -7.13 -2.30 -15.89
C ARG A 89 -7.53 -1.13 -15.01
N LEU A 90 -7.10 0.07 -15.38
CA LEU A 90 -7.48 1.29 -14.68
C LEU A 90 -8.68 1.91 -15.39
N THR A 91 -9.86 1.73 -14.82
CA THR A 91 -11.08 2.40 -15.27
C THR A 91 -11.04 3.85 -14.77
N HIS A 92 -11.42 4.81 -15.62
CA HIS A 92 -11.44 6.26 -15.29
C HIS A 92 -10.08 6.88 -14.94
N TRP A 93 -9.01 6.39 -15.56
CA TRP A 93 -7.68 7.01 -15.44
C TRP A 93 -7.65 8.40 -16.10
N TYR A 94 -7.59 9.47 -15.30
CA TYR A 94 -7.54 10.88 -15.75
C TYR A 94 -8.38 11.14 -17.00
N GLU A 95 -9.72 11.07 -16.86
CA GLU A 95 -10.69 11.46 -17.89
C GLU A 95 -10.31 11.08 -19.35
N GLN A 96 -10.38 9.80 -19.69
CA GLN A 96 -10.52 9.36 -21.08
C GLN A 96 -11.61 8.30 -21.17
N GLY A 97 -12.58 8.55 -22.06
CA GLY A 97 -13.83 7.81 -22.19
C GLY A 97 -13.64 6.30 -22.36
N GLN A 98 -14.52 5.55 -21.69
CA GLN A 98 -14.91 4.12 -21.83
C GLN A 98 -13.84 3.04 -22.15
N GLY A 99 -12.56 3.36 -22.27
CA GLY A 99 -11.46 2.43 -22.55
C GLY A 99 -10.41 2.49 -21.45
N GLY A 100 -10.52 1.62 -20.44
CA GLY A 100 -9.56 1.57 -19.35
C GLY A 100 -8.12 1.29 -19.82
N ARG A 101 -7.12 2.01 -19.29
CA ARG A 101 -5.71 1.80 -19.65
C ARG A 101 -5.13 0.62 -18.88
N LEU A 102 -4.56 -0.34 -19.60
CA LEU A 102 -3.81 -1.44 -19.01
C LEU A 102 -2.44 -0.95 -18.52
N LYS A 103 -2.12 -1.24 -17.27
CA LYS A 103 -0.80 -0.99 -16.66
C LYS A 103 -0.28 -2.30 -16.06
N SER A 104 1.01 -2.55 -16.21
CA SER A 104 1.69 -3.69 -15.60
C SER A 104 2.41 -3.23 -14.33
N PHE A 105 2.15 -3.90 -13.21
CA PHE A 105 2.83 -3.67 -11.94
C PHE A 105 3.57 -4.95 -11.52
N PRO A 106 4.76 -4.85 -10.91
CA PRO A 106 5.42 -6.00 -10.35
C PRO A 106 4.57 -6.52 -9.18
N ARG A 107 4.33 -7.83 -9.15
CA ARG A 107 3.68 -8.48 -8.01
C ARG A 107 4.68 -8.51 -6.86
N LEU A 108 4.54 -7.58 -5.91
CA LEU A 108 5.34 -7.60 -4.68
C LEU A 108 4.78 -8.62 -3.68
N PRO A 109 5.63 -9.27 -2.88
CA PRO A 109 5.21 -10.23 -1.85
C PRO A 109 4.38 -9.57 -0.74
N PHE A 110 4.55 -8.27 -0.53
CA PHE A 110 3.69 -7.44 0.31
C PHE A 110 2.67 -6.75 -0.58
N GLY A 111 1.42 -7.21 -0.50
CA GLY A 111 0.34 -6.79 -1.38
C GLY A 111 0.23 -5.26 -1.48
N ILE A 112 0.46 -4.73 -2.69
CA ILE A 112 -0.03 -3.40 -3.08
C ILE A 112 -1.58 -3.49 -3.29
N THR A 113 -2.17 -4.67 -3.13
CA THR A 113 -3.47 -5.06 -3.68
C THR A 113 -4.62 -5.02 -2.67
N GLN A 114 -4.70 -4.02 -1.79
CA GLN A 114 -5.90 -3.84 -0.93
C GLN A 114 -6.69 -2.55 -1.16
N ALA A 115 -6.24 -1.64 -2.03
CA ALA A 115 -6.97 -0.40 -2.30
C ALA A 115 -7.80 -0.40 -3.60
N PHE A 116 -7.62 -1.37 -4.51
CA PHE A 116 -8.27 -1.34 -5.83
C PHE A 116 -9.48 -2.26 -5.98
N HIS A 117 -9.82 -3.09 -4.98
CA HIS A 117 -10.90 -4.08 -5.10
C HIS A 117 -12.27 -3.61 -4.55
N LEU A 118 -12.40 -2.36 -4.11
CA LEU A 118 -13.64 -1.86 -3.51
C LEU A 118 -14.12 -0.58 -4.20
N SER A 119 -14.41 -0.68 -5.50
CA SER A 119 -15.25 0.34 -6.18
C SER A 119 -16.01 -0.24 -7.38
N LEU A 120 -16.41 -1.52 -7.31
CA LEU A 120 -17.24 -2.16 -8.35
C LEU A 120 -18.43 -2.96 -7.82
N CYS A 121 -18.74 -2.90 -6.52
CA CYS A 121 -19.96 -3.48 -5.96
C CYS A 121 -20.60 -2.51 -4.95
N ALA A 122 -21.18 -1.42 -5.44
CA ALA A 122 -22.20 -0.63 -4.74
C ALA A 122 -22.92 0.22 -5.80
N GLY A 123 -23.63 -0.48 -6.69
CA GLY A 123 -24.31 0.07 -7.85
C GLY A 123 -25.17 -0.98 -8.53
N CYS A 124 -25.92 -1.74 -7.73
CA CYS A 124 -27.18 -2.40 -8.09
C CYS A 124 -28.14 -2.13 -6.94
#